data_AF-A0A1H0L8A8-F1
#
_entry.id   AF-A0A1H0L8A8-F1
#
_cell.length_a   1.000
_cell.length_b   1.000
_cell.length_c   1.000
_cell.angle_alpha   90.00
_cell.angle_beta   90.00
_cell.angle_gamma   90.00
#
_symmetry.space_group_name_H-M   'P 1'
#
loop_
_entity.id
_entity.type
_entity.pdbx_description
1 polymer ?
#
loop_
_entity_poly.entity_id
_entity_poly.type
_entity_poly.pdbx_seq_one_letter_code
_entity_poly.pdbx_strand_id
1 'polypeptide(L)'
;MKKYVIILLMSLLSVAVLQNAYAGGPPPKNVLKGVFTSIDYQAKTVTIKPDGKDTLRTLTIGSDIKAEDIVLDKKVLVSLDPHAGPNVIKDVSVMFMDMTVVKIFAFLAIGLIGGLLSGFIGSGGAFVLTPAMMSLGAPGAVAVASNMCHKFPKAMVGAYKRWKYGQADIKLGLVMAITAIIGVQIGIKIQKFILNHWGNAGSNLYVSVVFVLVLVLVGAYVLMDAYKLAKGKSEAETSRLALSMQKINIWPMMEFKVAKVRISAWITVPVGLFTGMLAATIAVGGFIGVPGMIYVVGASALVASATELVVAFIMGAWGSIQWGISGLIDIRMTLLILAGSLIGVQLGALGTTYVKDYVIKIVMAAVMLIVAVSRGAKVPGYLADLNLIPQLEKTFTLVLNEISFWALMTALGVAGIIISVAMIKGMIQARNEEQGIGSAKAVKHG
;
A
#
# COMPACT_ATOMS: atom_id res chain seq x y z
N MET A 1 21.91 -9.99 -19.99
CA MET A 1 20.75 -9.54 -19.18
C MET A 1 20.47 -10.41 -17.96
N LYS A 2 20.35 -11.76 -18.06
CA LYS A 2 20.22 -12.64 -16.87
C LYS A 2 21.34 -12.44 -15.85
N LYS A 3 22.61 -12.34 -16.28
CA LYS A 3 23.76 -12.10 -15.39
C LYS A 3 23.66 -10.80 -14.60
N TYR A 4 23.33 -9.67 -15.22
CA TYR A 4 23.26 -8.37 -14.51
C TYR A 4 22.10 -8.27 -13.52
N VAL A 5 20.94 -8.85 -13.83
CA VAL A 5 19.79 -8.90 -12.89
C VAL A 5 20.09 -9.83 -11.72
N ILE A 6 20.74 -10.98 -11.96
CA ILE A 6 21.19 -11.89 -10.91
C ILE A 6 22.29 -11.24 -10.06
N ILE A 7 23.23 -10.53 -10.66
CA ILE A 7 24.29 -9.80 -9.94
C ILE A 7 23.70 -8.65 -9.11
N LEU A 8 22.69 -7.93 -9.60
CA LEU A 8 22.01 -6.88 -8.83
C LEU A 8 21.16 -7.47 -7.68
N LEU A 9 20.46 -8.59 -7.93
CA LEU A 9 19.73 -9.31 -6.87
C LEU A 9 20.69 -9.86 -5.82
N MET A 10 21.81 -10.47 -6.24
CA MET A 10 22.85 -10.97 -5.34
C MET A 10 23.57 -9.84 -4.62
N SER A 11 23.77 -8.67 -5.24
CA SER A 11 24.35 -7.50 -4.57
C SER A 11 23.40 -6.88 -3.57
N LEU A 12 22.10 -6.80 -3.86
CA LEU A 12 21.07 -6.39 -2.91
C LEU A 12 20.93 -7.39 -1.74
N LEU A 13 21.05 -8.70 -2.01
CA LEU A 13 21.08 -9.76 -1.01
C LEU A 13 22.36 -9.73 -0.15
N SER A 14 23.52 -9.46 -0.72
CA SER A 14 24.79 -9.38 0.02
C SER A 14 24.93 -8.07 0.81
N VAL A 15 24.37 -6.96 0.33
CA VAL A 15 24.18 -5.73 1.14
C VAL A 15 23.22 -6.00 2.30
N ALA A 16 22.21 -6.87 2.13
CA ALA A 16 21.34 -7.31 3.24
C ALA A 16 22.12 -8.09 4.32
N VAL A 17 23.10 -8.92 3.91
CA VAL A 17 23.95 -9.69 4.85
C VAL A 17 24.97 -8.79 5.56
N LEU A 18 25.51 -7.78 4.90
CA LEU A 18 26.48 -6.83 5.49
C LEU A 18 25.81 -5.79 6.41
N GLN A 19 24.52 -5.48 6.22
CA GLN A 19 23.76 -4.58 7.12
C GLN A 19 23.21 -5.26 8.38
N ASN A 20 23.44 -6.57 8.57
CA ASN A 20 23.12 -7.27 9.82
C ASN A 20 23.89 -6.74 11.04
N ALA A 21 24.85 -5.83 10.86
CA ALA A 21 25.51 -5.14 11.97
C ALA A 21 24.83 -3.81 12.40
N TYR A 22 23.89 -3.24 11.64
CA TYR A 22 23.33 -1.91 11.96
C TYR A 22 21.81 -1.70 11.74
N ALA A 23 21.06 -2.71 11.26
CA ALA A 23 19.61 -2.54 10.97
C ALA A 23 18.65 -3.40 11.80
N GLY A 24 19.17 -4.21 12.73
CA GLY A 24 18.39 -5.01 13.68
C GLY A 24 18.70 -4.61 15.12
N GLY A 25 18.34 -3.39 15.51
CA GLY A 25 18.30 -3.06 16.94
C GLY A 25 17.36 -4.05 17.65
N PRO A 26 17.70 -4.53 18.87
CA PRO A 26 16.79 -5.34 19.65
C PRO A 26 15.43 -4.61 19.78
N PRO A 27 14.31 -5.33 20.01
CA PRO A 27 13.04 -4.68 20.27
C PRO A 27 13.26 -3.60 21.34
N PRO A 28 12.80 -2.35 21.12
CA PRO A 28 13.02 -1.29 22.10
C PRO A 28 12.45 -1.71 23.44
N LYS A 29 13.07 -1.26 24.53
CA LYS A 29 12.92 -1.77 25.91
C LYS A 29 11.48 -1.94 26.41
N ASN A 30 10.49 -1.30 25.77
CA ASN A 30 9.11 -1.21 26.25
C ASN A 30 8.07 -1.90 25.33
N VAL A 31 8.49 -2.67 24.31
CA VAL A 31 7.55 -3.49 23.52
C VAL A 31 8.07 -4.92 23.40
N LEU A 32 7.20 -5.87 23.69
CA LEU A 32 7.51 -7.29 23.65
C LEU A 32 6.58 -8.00 22.67
N LYS A 33 7.13 -8.94 21.89
CA LYS A 33 6.38 -9.83 21.03
C LYS A 33 6.47 -11.22 21.63
N GLY A 34 5.37 -11.96 21.59
CA GLY A 34 5.40 -13.31 22.12
C GLY A 34 4.03 -13.96 22.08
N VAL A 35 3.92 -15.08 22.79
CA VAL A 35 2.67 -15.82 22.96
C VAL A 35 2.36 -15.89 24.45
N PHE A 36 1.16 -15.51 24.85
CA PHE A 36 0.72 -15.71 26.22
C PHE A 36 0.41 -17.19 26.46
N THR A 37 1.01 -17.77 27.49
CA THR A 37 0.91 -19.20 27.81
C THR A 37 -0.02 -19.48 28.98
N SER A 38 -0.14 -18.54 29.92
CA SER A 38 -1.03 -18.67 31.09
C SER A 38 -1.38 -17.31 31.67
N ILE A 39 -2.58 -17.21 32.25
CA ILE A 39 -3.07 -16.03 32.98
C ILE A 39 -3.31 -16.44 34.43
N ASP A 40 -2.76 -15.67 35.36
CA ASP A 40 -3.10 -15.74 36.78
C ASP A 40 -4.09 -14.61 37.11
N TYR A 41 -5.36 -14.98 37.23
CA TYR A 41 -6.45 -14.05 37.51
C TYR A 41 -6.40 -13.47 38.93
N GLN A 42 -5.83 -14.18 39.90
CA GLN A 42 -5.74 -13.69 41.28
C GLN A 42 -4.60 -12.69 41.44
N ALA A 43 -3.44 -12.98 40.82
CA ALA A 43 -2.28 -12.08 40.86
C ALA A 43 -2.36 -10.95 39.82
N LYS A 44 -3.35 -10.96 38.92
CA LYS A 44 -3.42 -10.08 37.73
C LYS A 44 -2.12 -10.10 36.92
N THR A 45 -1.57 -11.29 36.70
CA THR A 45 -0.35 -11.45 35.89
C THR A 45 -0.59 -12.38 34.71
N VAL A 46 0.21 -12.22 33.66
CA VAL A 46 0.20 -13.08 32.48
C VAL A 46 1.62 -13.52 32.15
N THR A 47 1.77 -14.79 31.82
CA THR A 47 3.03 -15.36 31.39
C THR A 47 3.13 -15.29 29.87
N ILE A 48 4.20 -14.69 29.37
CA ILE A 48 4.50 -14.58 27.94
C ILE A 48 5.79 -15.32 27.61
N LYS A 49 5.79 -16.07 26.50
CA LYS A 49 7.00 -16.55 25.84
C LYS A 49 7.44 -15.52 24.80
N PRO A 50 8.51 -14.73 25.03
CA PRO A 50 8.95 -13.72 24.08
C PRO A 50 9.54 -14.35 22.81
N ASP A 51 9.30 -13.72 21.65
CA ASP A 51 9.93 -14.12 20.39
C ASP A 51 11.47 -14.07 20.50
N GLY A 52 12.15 -15.16 20.13
CA GLY A 52 13.61 -15.25 20.13
C GLY A 52 14.26 -15.49 21.50
N LYS A 53 13.47 -15.76 22.55
CA LYS A 53 13.97 -16.17 23.88
C LYS A 53 13.16 -17.36 24.40
N ASP A 54 13.84 -18.38 24.94
CA ASP A 54 13.16 -19.54 25.54
C ASP A 54 12.74 -19.31 27.00
N THR A 55 13.06 -18.16 27.58
CA THR A 55 12.66 -17.83 28.95
C THR A 55 11.27 -17.20 28.99
N LEU A 56 10.37 -17.80 29.76
CA LEU A 56 9.07 -17.23 30.08
C LEU A 56 9.25 -15.97 30.92
N ARG A 57 8.45 -14.94 30.64
CA ARG A 57 8.37 -13.71 31.43
C ARG A 57 6.99 -13.56 32.01
N THR A 58 6.90 -13.16 33.27
CA THR A 58 5.64 -12.77 33.89
C THR A 58 5.47 -11.26 33.80
N LEU A 59 4.34 -10.83 33.27
CA LEU A 59 3.95 -9.43 33.12
C LEU A 59 2.72 -9.14 33.97
N THR A 60 2.64 -7.94 34.53
CA THR A 60 1.50 -7.50 35.34
C THR A 60 0.49 -6.82 34.43
N ILE A 61 -0.78 -7.19 34.53
CA ILE A 61 -1.87 -6.62 33.73
C ILE A 61 -2.15 -5.21 34.26
N GLY A 62 -2.04 -4.18 33.40
CA GLY A 62 -2.34 -2.80 33.77
C GLY A 62 -3.81 -2.62 34.16
N SER A 63 -4.10 -1.56 34.94
CA SER A 63 -5.44 -1.28 35.47
C SER A 63 -6.53 -1.17 34.41
N ASP A 64 -6.16 -0.80 33.20
CA ASP A 64 -7.07 -0.48 32.10
C ASP A 64 -7.39 -1.70 31.21
N ILE A 65 -6.75 -2.85 31.47
CA ILE A 65 -6.93 -4.09 30.70
C ILE A 65 -7.67 -5.11 31.56
N LYS A 66 -8.77 -5.65 31.04
CA LYS A 66 -9.44 -6.78 31.69
C LYS A 66 -8.68 -8.06 31.36
N ALA A 67 -8.45 -8.90 32.36
CA ALA A 67 -7.78 -10.19 32.18
C ALA A 67 -8.51 -11.11 31.17
N GLU A 68 -9.82 -10.93 31.02
CA GLU A 68 -10.68 -11.65 30.08
C GLU A 68 -10.41 -11.30 28.60
N ASP A 69 -9.87 -10.11 28.33
CA ASP A 69 -9.56 -9.66 26.96
C ASP A 69 -8.22 -10.21 26.46
N ILE A 70 -7.46 -10.90 27.34
CA ILE A 70 -6.17 -11.48 27.02
C ILE A 70 -6.37 -12.87 26.42
N VAL A 71 -6.04 -12.99 25.12
CA VAL A 71 -6.17 -14.26 24.39
C VAL A 71 -4.89 -15.08 24.50
N LEU A 72 -4.99 -16.28 25.08
CA LEU A 72 -3.91 -17.27 25.17
C LEU A 72 -3.58 -17.88 23.80
N ASP A 73 -2.37 -18.42 23.67
CA ASP A 73 -1.87 -19.15 22.49
C ASP A 73 -1.89 -18.38 21.17
N LYS A 74 -2.09 -17.06 21.24
CA LYS A 74 -2.00 -16.17 20.09
C LYS A 74 -0.76 -15.32 20.15
N LYS A 75 -0.19 -15.06 18.98
CA LYS A 75 0.92 -14.13 18.85
C LYS A 75 0.41 -12.72 19.12
N VAL A 76 0.97 -12.09 20.14
CA VAL A 76 0.58 -10.77 20.63
C VAL A 76 1.74 -9.80 20.55
N LEU A 77 1.39 -8.54 20.30
CA LEU A 77 2.24 -7.39 20.54
C LEU A 77 1.83 -6.80 21.88
N VAL A 78 2.77 -6.74 22.81
CA VAL A 78 2.56 -6.25 24.18
C VAL A 78 3.34 -4.96 24.35
N SER A 79 2.63 -3.86 24.54
CA SER A 79 3.21 -2.57 24.90
C SER A 79 3.34 -2.50 26.42
N LEU A 80 4.53 -2.23 26.94
CA LEU A 80 4.80 -2.08 28.37
C LEU A 80 4.72 -0.62 28.78
N ASP A 81 4.21 -0.34 29.98
CA ASP A 81 4.17 1.00 30.57
C ASP A 81 5.41 1.25 31.46
N PRO A 82 6.43 1.96 30.96
CA PRO A 82 7.63 2.26 31.75
C PRO A 82 7.34 3.16 32.97
N HIS A 83 6.21 3.88 33.01
CA HIS A 83 5.84 4.76 34.12
C HIS A 83 5.14 4.00 35.25
N ALA A 84 4.38 2.95 34.94
CA ALA A 84 3.72 2.09 35.92
C ALA A 84 4.63 0.96 36.42
N GLY A 85 5.63 0.55 35.64
CA GLY A 85 6.67 -0.40 36.04
C GLY A 85 7.21 -1.22 34.87
N PRO A 86 8.43 -1.78 34.96
CA PRO A 86 9.13 -2.37 33.82
C PRO A 86 8.44 -3.60 33.19
N ASN A 87 7.46 -4.21 33.87
CA ASN A 87 6.71 -5.37 33.43
C ASN A 87 5.18 -5.14 33.41
N VAL A 88 4.72 -3.89 33.51
CA VAL A 88 3.28 -3.58 33.47
C VAL A 88 2.83 -3.45 32.03
N ILE A 89 1.74 -4.13 31.67
CA ILE A 89 1.17 -4.10 30.33
C ILE A 89 0.28 -2.87 30.17
N LYS A 90 0.58 -2.06 29.14
CA LYS A 90 -0.22 -0.90 28.72
C LYS A 90 -1.27 -1.27 27.67
N ASP A 91 -0.91 -2.10 26.70
CA ASP A 91 -1.77 -2.51 25.59
C ASP A 91 -1.38 -3.91 25.10
N VAL A 92 -2.39 -4.73 24.82
CA VAL A 92 -2.24 -6.05 24.20
C VAL A 92 -3.01 -6.04 22.90
N SER A 93 -2.35 -6.42 21.81
CA SER A 93 -3.06 -6.68 20.57
C SER A 93 -2.59 -7.98 19.94
N VAL A 94 -3.56 -8.78 19.52
CA VAL A 94 -3.29 -9.96 18.70
C VAL A 94 -2.71 -9.49 17.37
N MET A 95 -1.51 -9.97 17.03
CA MET A 95 -0.81 -9.58 15.80
C MET A 95 -1.48 -10.13 14.55
N PHE A 96 -2.11 -11.31 14.67
CA PHE A 96 -2.67 -12.03 13.54
C PHE A 96 -4.14 -12.35 13.78
N MET A 97 -4.99 -11.95 12.87
CA MET A 97 -6.42 -12.19 13.01
C MET A 97 -6.76 -13.68 12.88
N ASP A 98 -7.84 -14.09 13.54
CA ASP A 98 -8.44 -15.39 13.29
C ASP A 98 -9.02 -15.44 11.89
N MET A 99 -8.75 -16.53 11.19
CA MET A 99 -9.22 -16.76 9.83
C MET A 99 -10.55 -17.52 9.88
N THR A 100 -11.63 -16.79 10.14
CA THR A 100 -12.98 -17.34 9.98
C THR A 100 -13.29 -17.51 8.49
N VAL A 101 -14.19 -18.43 8.14
CA VAL A 101 -14.63 -18.66 6.76
C VAL A 101 -15.06 -17.35 6.09
N VAL A 102 -15.79 -16.50 6.82
CA VAL A 102 -16.22 -15.17 6.35
C VAL A 102 -15.03 -14.28 6.01
N LYS A 103 -14.01 -14.20 6.87
CA LYS A 103 -12.80 -13.40 6.61
C LYS A 103 -11.99 -13.93 5.44
N ILE A 104 -11.92 -15.25 5.26
CA ILE A 104 -11.22 -15.86 4.12
C ILE A 104 -11.87 -15.39 2.80
N PHE A 105 -13.19 -15.53 2.67
CA PHE A 105 -13.92 -15.04 1.49
C PHE A 105 -13.80 -13.52 1.32
N ALA A 106 -13.86 -12.75 2.43
CA ALA A 106 -13.69 -11.30 2.38
C ALA A 106 -12.31 -10.91 1.84
N PHE A 107 -11.22 -11.55 2.28
CA PHE A 107 -9.88 -11.27 1.78
C PHE A 107 -9.68 -11.66 0.31
N LEU A 108 -10.28 -12.77 -0.13
CA LEU A 108 -10.29 -13.14 -1.55
C LEU A 108 -11.03 -12.08 -2.39
N ALA A 109 -12.20 -11.63 -1.95
CA ALA A 109 -12.99 -10.61 -2.63
C ALA A 109 -12.29 -9.24 -2.66
N ILE A 110 -11.75 -8.79 -1.52
CA ILE A 110 -10.94 -7.57 -1.43
C ILE A 110 -9.71 -7.68 -2.34
N GLY A 111 -9.04 -8.84 -2.33
CA GLY A 111 -7.93 -9.14 -3.23
C GLY A 111 -8.34 -9.01 -4.69
N LEU A 112 -9.46 -9.62 -5.08
CA LEU A 112 -10.02 -9.55 -6.44
C LEU A 112 -10.29 -8.11 -6.88
N ILE A 113 -11.02 -7.34 -6.07
CA ILE A 113 -11.38 -5.95 -6.39
C ILE A 113 -10.15 -5.05 -6.39
N GLY A 114 -9.27 -5.17 -5.38
CA GLY A 114 -8.00 -4.44 -5.35
C GLY A 114 -7.07 -4.83 -6.51
N GLY A 115 -7.12 -6.08 -6.96
CA GLY A 115 -6.49 -6.55 -8.18
C GLY A 115 -7.06 -5.88 -9.42
N LEU A 116 -8.37 -5.85 -9.56
CA LEU A 116 -9.09 -5.22 -10.66
C LEU A 116 -8.79 -3.72 -10.74
N LEU A 117 -8.86 -3.00 -9.62
CA LEU A 117 -8.42 -1.60 -9.52
C LEU A 117 -6.96 -1.42 -9.92
N SER A 118 -6.09 -2.32 -9.47
CA SER A 118 -4.67 -2.25 -9.81
C SER A 118 -4.39 -2.48 -11.29
N GLY A 119 -5.07 -3.43 -11.92
CA GLY A 119 -4.92 -3.70 -13.35
C GLY A 119 -5.48 -2.56 -14.18
N PHE A 120 -6.59 -1.98 -13.72
CA PHE A 120 -7.30 -0.90 -14.41
C PHE A 120 -6.59 0.46 -14.29
N ILE A 121 -6.01 0.76 -13.13
CA ILE A 121 -5.36 2.07 -12.88
C ILE A 121 -3.84 1.99 -13.15
N GLY A 122 -3.23 0.81 -13.05
CA GLY A 122 -1.78 0.63 -13.25
C GLY A 122 -0.90 1.17 -12.11
N SER A 123 -1.46 1.79 -11.06
CA SER A 123 -0.74 2.32 -9.89
C SER A 123 -0.64 1.34 -8.70
N GLY A 124 -1.18 0.13 -8.86
CA GLY A 124 -1.03 -0.95 -7.90
C GLY A 124 -2.25 -1.29 -7.05
N GLY A 125 -3.37 -0.54 -7.12
CA GLY A 125 -4.66 -0.83 -6.42
C GLY A 125 -4.56 -1.02 -4.90
N ALA A 126 -3.36 -0.93 -4.34
CA ALA A 126 -3.00 -1.29 -2.98
C ALA A 126 -3.50 -0.25 -1.97
N PHE A 127 -3.86 0.95 -2.44
CA PHE A 127 -4.41 2.02 -1.61
C PHE A 127 -5.76 1.66 -0.98
N VAL A 128 -6.54 0.76 -1.59
CA VAL A 128 -7.78 0.27 -0.96
C VAL A 128 -7.54 -0.93 -0.06
N LEU A 129 -6.44 -1.66 -0.26
CA LEU A 129 -6.15 -2.90 0.46
C LEU A 129 -5.79 -2.65 1.93
N THR A 130 -4.91 -1.67 2.23
CA THR A 130 -4.57 -1.37 3.65
C THR A 130 -5.81 -0.95 4.44
N PRO A 131 -6.63 0.02 3.98
CA PRO A 131 -7.88 0.37 4.65
C PRO A 131 -8.85 -0.80 4.78
N ALA A 132 -8.94 -1.68 3.78
CA ALA A 132 -9.79 -2.85 3.83
C ALA A 132 -9.36 -3.86 4.89
N MET A 133 -8.06 -4.20 4.93
CA MET A 133 -7.51 -5.06 5.97
C MET A 133 -7.76 -4.49 7.37
N MET A 134 -7.51 -3.18 7.55
CA MET A 134 -7.77 -2.50 8.82
C MET A 134 -9.26 -2.49 9.20
N SER A 135 -10.17 -2.34 8.23
CA SER A 135 -11.61 -2.39 8.48
C SER A 135 -12.08 -3.77 8.93
N LEU A 136 -11.41 -4.82 8.45
CA LEU A 136 -11.65 -6.20 8.90
C LEU A 136 -11.00 -6.54 10.24
N GLY A 137 -10.30 -5.58 10.85
CA GLY A 137 -9.69 -5.69 12.18
C GLY A 137 -8.17 -5.87 12.20
N ALA A 138 -7.48 -5.81 11.06
CA ALA A 138 -6.02 -5.94 11.05
C ALA A 138 -5.37 -4.68 11.68
N PRO A 139 -4.39 -4.84 12.58
CA PRO A 139 -3.61 -3.70 13.06
C PRO A 139 -2.92 -2.97 11.91
N GLY A 140 -2.83 -1.64 11.97
CA GLY A 140 -2.31 -0.79 10.90
C GLY A 140 -0.91 -1.19 10.45
N ALA A 141 0.01 -1.44 11.39
CA ALA A 141 1.35 -1.92 11.07
C ALA A 141 1.34 -3.27 10.33
N VAL A 142 0.47 -4.20 10.73
CA VAL A 142 0.35 -5.53 10.11
C VAL A 142 -0.29 -5.43 8.72
N ALA A 143 -1.32 -4.60 8.58
CA ALA A 143 -1.96 -4.34 7.29
C ALA A 143 -0.98 -3.72 6.28
N VAL A 144 -0.18 -2.74 6.71
CA VAL A 144 0.84 -2.11 5.87
C VAL A 144 1.94 -3.10 5.48
N ALA A 145 2.48 -3.84 6.44
CA ALA A 145 3.50 -4.87 6.21
C ALA A 145 3.02 -5.96 5.25
N SER A 146 1.80 -6.47 5.46
CA SER A 146 1.18 -7.52 4.64
C SER A 146 0.87 -7.02 3.23
N ASN A 147 0.39 -5.78 3.07
CA ASN A 147 0.17 -5.16 1.76
C ASN A 147 1.48 -4.97 0.98
N MET A 148 2.55 -4.61 1.69
CA MET A 148 3.87 -4.48 1.08
C MET A 148 4.39 -5.83 0.56
N CYS A 149 4.17 -6.90 1.34
CA CYS A 149 4.45 -8.29 0.94
C CYS A 149 3.63 -8.74 -0.25
N HIS A 150 2.34 -8.41 -0.28
CA HIS A 150 1.43 -8.66 -1.40
C HIS A 150 1.89 -7.97 -2.69
N LYS A 151 2.37 -6.71 -2.58
CA LYS A 151 2.76 -5.90 -3.74
C LYS A 151 4.00 -6.45 -4.45
N PHE A 152 4.94 -7.02 -3.72
CA PHE A 152 6.23 -7.53 -4.24
C PHE A 152 6.10 -8.50 -5.43
N PRO A 153 5.49 -9.70 -5.31
CA PRO A 153 5.48 -10.70 -6.38
C PRO A 153 4.67 -10.23 -7.58
N LYS A 154 3.60 -9.48 -7.33
CA LYS A 154 2.75 -8.91 -8.39
C LYS A 154 3.48 -7.83 -9.18
N ALA A 155 4.22 -6.95 -8.52
CA ALA A 155 5.02 -5.92 -9.17
C ALA A 155 6.15 -6.55 -10.01
N MET A 156 6.76 -7.65 -9.55
CA MET A 156 7.74 -8.42 -10.33
C MET A 156 7.18 -8.86 -11.69
N VAL A 157 6.01 -9.52 -11.68
CA VAL A 157 5.36 -10.02 -12.90
C VAL A 157 4.96 -8.87 -13.83
N GLY A 158 4.40 -7.80 -13.26
CA GLY A 158 4.02 -6.60 -14.00
C GLY A 158 5.22 -5.89 -14.64
N ALA A 159 6.29 -5.67 -13.87
CA ALA A 159 7.52 -5.03 -14.33
C ALA A 159 8.15 -5.82 -15.47
N TYR A 160 8.24 -7.15 -15.33
CA TYR A 160 8.79 -8.01 -16.38
C TYR A 160 8.02 -7.89 -17.69
N LYS A 161 6.68 -7.95 -17.63
CA LYS A 161 5.82 -7.84 -18.82
C LYS A 161 5.94 -6.47 -19.49
N ARG A 162 5.90 -5.38 -18.71
CA ARG A 162 5.97 -4.00 -19.22
C ARG A 162 7.35 -3.63 -19.76
N TRP A 163 8.40 -4.20 -19.18
CA TRP A 163 9.75 -4.13 -19.73
C TRP A 163 9.84 -4.82 -21.09
N LYS A 164 9.29 -6.02 -21.23
CA LYS A 164 9.27 -6.75 -22.51
C LYS A 164 8.53 -5.98 -23.61
N TYR A 165 7.53 -5.18 -23.26
CA TYR A 165 6.81 -4.31 -24.18
C TYR A 165 7.51 -2.98 -24.49
N GLY A 166 8.70 -2.74 -23.94
CA GLY A 166 9.45 -1.49 -24.13
C GLY A 166 8.81 -0.28 -23.45
N GLN A 167 7.90 -0.49 -22.48
CA GLN A 167 7.15 0.58 -21.83
C GLN A 167 7.80 1.05 -20.53
N ALA A 168 8.53 0.17 -19.84
CA ALA A 168 9.22 0.50 -18.59
C ALA A 168 10.64 1.04 -18.85
N ASP A 169 10.96 2.20 -18.28
CA ASP A 169 12.32 2.73 -18.27
C ASP A 169 13.11 2.11 -17.10
N ILE A 170 13.87 1.04 -17.38
CA ILE A 170 14.62 0.32 -16.34
C ILE A 170 15.63 1.23 -15.64
N LYS A 171 16.26 2.16 -16.36
CA LYS A 171 17.27 3.04 -15.77
C LYS A 171 16.61 4.00 -14.77
N LEU A 172 15.50 4.63 -15.15
CA LEU A 172 14.73 5.49 -14.24
C LEU A 172 14.21 4.71 -13.03
N GLY A 173 13.66 3.51 -13.27
CA GLY A 173 13.15 2.65 -12.21
C GLY A 173 14.23 2.24 -11.21
N LEU A 174 15.43 1.88 -11.67
CA LEU A 174 16.54 1.51 -10.79
C LEU A 174 17.07 2.71 -9.98
N VAL A 175 17.22 3.88 -10.61
CA VAL A 175 17.66 5.11 -9.93
C VAL A 175 16.68 5.47 -8.80
N MET A 176 15.38 5.47 -9.10
CA MET A 176 14.35 5.75 -8.10
C MET A 176 14.25 4.64 -7.05
N ALA A 177 14.48 3.37 -7.41
CA ALA A 177 14.45 2.27 -6.46
C ALA A 177 15.54 2.37 -5.40
N ILE A 178 16.74 2.84 -5.75
CA ILE A 178 17.83 3.03 -4.78
C ILE A 178 17.42 4.04 -3.69
N THR A 179 16.84 5.17 -4.09
CA THR A 179 16.39 6.19 -3.14
C THR A 179 15.11 5.78 -2.43
N ALA A 180 14.25 5.00 -3.09
CA ALA A 180 13.09 4.38 -2.46
C ALA A 180 13.47 3.36 -1.38
N ILE A 181 14.57 2.60 -1.52
CA ILE A 181 15.06 1.72 -0.45
C ILE A 181 15.40 2.52 0.80
N ILE A 182 16.05 3.68 0.65
CA ILE A 182 16.34 4.59 1.77
C ILE A 182 15.02 5.10 2.38
N GLY A 183 14.09 5.53 1.53
CA GLY A 183 12.75 5.91 1.94
C GLY A 183 12.03 4.82 2.74
N VAL A 184 12.09 3.56 2.26
CA VAL A 184 11.50 2.40 2.96
C VAL A 184 12.10 2.25 4.34
N GLN A 185 13.42 2.34 4.50
CA GLN A 185 14.05 2.25 5.82
C GLN A 185 13.58 3.36 6.76
N ILE A 186 13.49 4.60 6.26
CA ILE A 186 12.96 5.73 7.03
C ILE A 186 11.50 5.46 7.43
N GLY A 187 10.67 5.04 6.48
CA GLY A 187 9.26 4.74 6.73
C GLY A 187 9.04 3.61 7.73
N ILE A 188 9.83 2.53 7.65
CA ILE A 188 9.80 1.44 8.63
C ILE A 188 10.22 1.95 10.02
N LYS A 189 11.28 2.78 10.09
CA LYS A 189 11.71 3.37 11.37
C LYS A 189 10.63 4.26 11.97
N ILE A 190 9.98 5.11 11.17
CA ILE A 190 8.86 5.95 11.61
C ILE A 190 7.71 5.08 12.12
N GLN A 191 7.30 4.08 11.34
CA GLN A 191 6.16 3.23 11.69
C GLN A 191 6.45 2.40 12.96
N LYS A 192 7.65 1.85 13.10
CA LYS A 192 8.08 1.18 14.33
C LYS A 192 8.13 2.16 15.50
N PHE A 193 8.72 3.34 15.32
CA PHE A 193 8.78 4.37 16.36
C PHE A 193 7.38 4.69 16.89
N ILE A 194 6.41 4.92 16.00
CA ILE A 194 5.03 5.20 16.37
C ILE A 194 4.40 4.02 17.10
N LEU A 195 4.53 2.81 16.54
CA LEU A 195 4.03 1.57 17.15
C LEU A 195 4.61 1.37 18.56
N ASN A 196 5.87 1.76 18.77
CA ASN A 196 6.55 1.57 20.05
C ASN A 196 6.14 2.58 21.13
N HIS A 197 5.77 3.80 20.75
CA HIS A 197 5.40 4.85 21.70
C HIS A 197 3.89 4.88 21.98
N TRP A 198 3.07 4.58 20.97
CA TRP A 198 1.62 4.74 21.02
C TRP A 198 0.84 3.47 20.66
N GLY A 199 1.51 2.32 20.58
CA GLY A 199 0.86 1.03 20.33
C GLY A 199 0.14 0.96 18.99
N ASN A 200 -0.83 0.05 18.89
CA ASN A 200 -1.59 -0.14 17.65
C ASN A 200 -2.53 1.03 17.35
N ALA A 201 -3.11 1.66 18.37
CA ALA A 201 -3.92 2.86 18.21
C ALA A 201 -3.12 4.00 17.53
N GLY A 202 -1.88 4.23 17.96
CA GLY A 202 -0.98 5.20 17.32
C GLY A 202 -0.65 4.86 15.87
N SER A 203 -0.32 3.60 15.60
CA SER A 203 -0.06 3.13 14.24
C SER A 203 -1.30 3.26 13.34
N ASN A 204 -2.48 2.92 13.86
CA ASN A 204 -3.77 3.03 13.16
C ASN A 204 -4.11 4.47 12.83
N LEU A 205 -3.93 5.38 13.81
CA LEU A 205 -4.13 6.82 13.64
C LEU A 205 -3.20 7.37 12.56
N TYR A 206 -1.90 7.11 12.69
CA TYR A 206 -0.90 7.60 11.74
C TYR A 206 -1.19 7.12 10.32
N VAL A 207 -1.43 5.82 10.14
CA VAL A 207 -1.77 5.26 8.83
C VAL A 207 -3.01 5.93 8.27
N SER A 208 -4.06 6.09 9.07
CA SER A 208 -5.34 6.67 8.63
C SER A 208 -5.22 8.16 8.27
N VAL A 209 -4.51 8.96 9.07
CA VAL A 209 -4.28 10.39 8.81
C VAL A 209 -3.47 10.60 7.53
N VAL A 210 -2.37 9.87 7.37
CA VAL A 210 -1.55 9.97 6.15
C VAL A 210 -2.35 9.48 4.93
N PHE A 211 -3.16 8.42 5.08
CA PHE A 211 -4.08 7.98 4.02
C PHE A 211 -5.07 9.08 3.62
N VAL A 212 -5.76 9.69 4.58
CA VAL A 212 -6.73 10.77 4.31
C VAL A 212 -6.03 11.91 3.56
N LEU A 213 -4.89 12.38 4.06
CA LEU A 213 -4.15 13.47 3.45
C LEU A 213 -3.73 13.14 2.01
N VAL A 214 -3.10 11.98 1.79
CA VAL A 214 -2.60 11.59 0.47
C VAL A 214 -3.75 11.33 -0.51
N LEU A 215 -4.80 10.62 -0.08
CA LEU A 215 -5.93 10.28 -0.94
C LEU A 215 -6.76 11.50 -1.30
N VAL A 216 -6.96 12.45 -0.38
CA VAL A 216 -7.67 13.71 -0.69
C VAL A 216 -6.85 14.54 -1.66
N LEU A 217 -5.56 14.77 -1.38
CA LEU A 217 -4.71 15.61 -2.24
C LEU A 217 -4.58 15.02 -3.65
N VAL A 218 -4.17 13.75 -3.76
CA VAL A 218 -3.96 13.11 -5.05
C VAL A 218 -5.31 12.84 -5.74
N GLY A 219 -6.33 12.41 -5.00
CA GLY A 219 -7.66 12.14 -5.55
C GLY A 219 -8.34 13.39 -6.10
N ALA A 220 -8.27 14.52 -5.38
CA ALA A 220 -8.78 15.80 -5.86
C ALA A 220 -8.03 16.28 -7.11
N TYR A 221 -6.70 16.15 -7.12
CA TYR A 221 -5.89 16.52 -8.28
C TYR A 221 -6.24 15.68 -9.52
N VAL A 222 -6.36 14.37 -9.37
CA VAL A 222 -6.77 13.45 -10.44
C VAL A 222 -8.18 13.77 -10.93
N LEU A 223 -9.11 14.12 -10.02
CA LEU A 223 -10.47 14.50 -10.40
C LEU A 223 -10.47 15.76 -11.27
N MET A 224 -9.65 16.76 -10.91
CA MET A 224 -9.47 17.97 -11.70
C MET A 224 -8.89 17.67 -13.09
N ASP A 225 -7.92 16.76 -13.17
CA ASP A 225 -7.31 16.34 -14.44
C ASP A 225 -8.33 15.60 -15.33
N ALA A 226 -9.11 14.69 -14.74
CA ALA A 226 -10.19 13.99 -15.43
C ALA A 226 -11.25 14.95 -16.00
N TYR A 227 -11.64 15.97 -15.23
CA TYR A 227 -12.59 16.99 -15.66
C TYR A 227 -12.05 17.86 -16.81
N LYS A 228 -10.75 18.18 -16.81
CA LYS A 228 -10.10 18.93 -17.90
C LYS A 228 -10.10 18.12 -19.21
N LEU A 229 -9.78 16.83 -19.13
CA LEU A 229 -9.79 15.91 -20.27
C LEU A 229 -11.20 15.71 -20.84
N ALA A 230 -12.21 15.60 -19.97
CA ALA A 230 -13.61 15.49 -20.38
C ALA A 230 -14.10 16.73 -21.16
N LYS A 231 -13.52 17.92 -20.91
CA LYS A 231 -13.81 19.17 -21.63
C LYS A 231 -13.03 19.33 -22.94
N GLY A 232 -12.35 18.29 -23.44
CA GLY A 232 -11.66 18.33 -24.73
C GLY A 232 -10.35 19.15 -24.72
N LYS A 233 -9.80 19.47 -23.54
CA LYS A 233 -8.42 19.97 -23.46
C LYS A 233 -7.48 18.78 -23.69
N SER A 234 -6.53 18.97 -24.62
CA SER A 234 -5.63 17.93 -25.15
C SER A 234 -4.92 17.10 -24.06
N GLU A 235 -4.49 15.90 -24.43
CA GLU A 235 -3.65 15.01 -23.60
C GLU A 235 -2.55 15.80 -22.89
N ALA A 236 -2.31 15.45 -21.63
CA ALA A 236 -1.46 16.16 -20.70
C ALA A 236 -0.16 16.66 -21.33
N GLU A 237 -0.12 17.94 -21.70
CA GLU A 237 1.14 18.65 -21.94
C GLU A 237 2.04 18.46 -20.72
N THR A 238 3.35 18.32 -20.96
CA THR A 238 4.33 18.20 -19.88
C THR A 238 4.10 19.31 -18.86
N SER A 239 3.93 18.91 -17.59
CA SER A 239 3.59 19.86 -16.53
C SER A 239 4.58 21.02 -16.50
N ARG A 240 4.08 22.23 -16.22
CA ARG A 240 4.93 23.41 -16.02
C ARG A 240 6.03 23.15 -14.98
N LEU A 241 5.72 22.35 -13.96
CA LEU A 241 6.69 21.94 -12.95
C LEU A 241 7.75 21.03 -13.55
N ALA A 242 7.38 20.01 -14.34
CA ALA A 242 8.32 19.13 -15.02
C ALA A 242 9.25 19.91 -15.96
N LEU A 243 8.71 20.84 -16.75
CA LEU A 243 9.51 21.71 -17.62
C LEU A 243 10.47 22.59 -16.81
N SER A 244 10.03 23.12 -15.67
CA SER A 244 10.90 23.90 -14.77
C SER A 244 12.01 23.05 -14.16
N MET A 245 11.70 21.82 -13.75
CA MET A 245 12.67 20.89 -13.18
C MET A 245 13.68 20.41 -14.24
N GLN A 246 13.25 20.17 -15.48
CA GLN A 246 14.14 19.79 -16.57
C GLN A 246 15.14 20.89 -16.96
N LYS A 247 14.84 22.16 -16.68
CA LYS A 247 15.79 23.28 -16.90
C LYS A 247 16.95 23.28 -15.89
N ILE A 248 16.80 22.60 -14.76
CA ILE A 248 17.83 22.54 -13.72
C ILE A 248 18.93 21.56 -14.17
N ASN A 249 20.02 22.11 -14.67
CA ASN A 249 21.18 21.37 -15.19
C ASN A 249 22.26 21.16 -14.12
N ILE A 250 21.92 20.45 -13.04
CA ILE A 250 22.88 20.10 -11.98
C ILE A 250 23.43 18.69 -12.22
N TRP A 251 24.75 18.53 -12.19
CA TRP A 251 25.40 17.22 -12.30
C TRP A 251 25.08 16.32 -11.09
N PRO A 252 24.86 14.99 -11.26
CA PRO A 252 24.94 14.21 -12.49
C PRO A 252 23.64 14.23 -13.31
N MET A 253 23.78 14.55 -14.60
CA MET A 253 22.67 14.54 -15.56
C MET A 253 22.45 13.14 -16.11
N MET A 254 21.20 12.68 -16.11
CA MET A 254 20.85 11.37 -16.63
C MET A 254 19.83 11.48 -17.75
N GLU A 255 20.10 10.74 -18.81
CA GLU A 255 19.16 10.53 -19.90
C GLU A 255 18.44 9.20 -19.71
N PHE A 256 17.10 9.25 -19.81
CA PHE A 256 16.19 8.12 -19.69
C PHE A 256 15.56 7.86 -21.06
N LYS A 257 15.95 6.75 -21.69
CA LYS A 257 15.69 6.47 -23.11
C LYS A 257 14.21 6.24 -23.40
N VAL A 258 13.50 5.54 -22.52
CA VAL A 258 12.09 5.19 -22.72
C VAL A 258 11.22 6.36 -22.28
N ALA A 259 11.60 7.06 -21.20
CA ALA A 259 10.92 8.28 -20.79
C ALA A 259 11.16 9.47 -21.74
N LYS A 260 12.23 9.43 -22.57
CA LYS A 260 12.69 10.52 -23.44
C LYS A 260 12.94 11.82 -22.69
N VAL A 261 13.45 11.71 -21.46
CA VAL A 261 13.74 12.85 -20.57
C VAL A 261 15.21 12.85 -20.22
N ARG A 262 15.81 14.05 -20.24
CA ARG A 262 17.12 14.34 -19.64
C ARG A 262 16.89 15.20 -18.41
N ILE A 263 17.24 14.68 -17.23
CA ILE A 263 17.03 15.39 -15.96
C ILE A 263 18.14 15.08 -14.97
N SER A 264 18.37 16.00 -14.02
CA SER A 264 19.33 15.79 -12.94
C SER A 264 18.90 14.64 -12.02
N ALA A 265 19.87 13.83 -11.58
CA ALA A 265 19.64 12.78 -10.58
C ALA A 265 19.00 13.33 -9.30
N TRP A 266 19.40 14.53 -8.89
CA TRP A 266 18.92 15.19 -7.67
C TRP A 266 17.41 15.43 -7.67
N ILE A 267 16.78 15.54 -8.84
CA ILE A 267 15.33 15.71 -8.95
C ILE A 267 14.61 14.38 -8.75
N THR A 268 15.21 13.28 -9.19
CA THR A 268 14.65 11.93 -9.00
C THR A 268 14.77 11.42 -7.57
N VAL A 269 15.73 11.95 -6.80
CA VAL A 269 16.03 11.52 -5.43
C VAL A 269 14.84 11.73 -4.47
N PRO A 270 14.26 12.95 -4.33
CA PRO A 270 13.07 13.16 -3.49
C PRO A 270 11.90 12.30 -3.92
N VAL A 271 11.65 12.19 -5.23
CA VAL A 271 10.51 11.41 -5.74
C VAL A 271 10.62 9.95 -5.31
N GLY A 272 11.79 9.32 -5.50
CA GLY A 272 12.01 7.94 -5.06
C GLY A 272 11.97 7.80 -3.54
N LEU A 273 12.58 8.73 -2.78
CA LEU A 273 12.57 8.72 -1.31
C LEU A 273 11.15 8.77 -0.74
N PHE A 274 10.32 9.73 -1.18
CA PHE A 274 8.93 9.84 -0.71
C PHE A 274 8.08 8.65 -1.16
N THR A 275 8.32 8.13 -2.37
CA THR A 275 7.69 6.91 -2.88
C THR A 275 7.98 5.73 -1.95
N GLY A 276 9.24 5.50 -1.59
CA GLY A 276 9.63 4.44 -0.68
C GLY A 276 9.12 4.63 0.74
N MET A 277 9.20 5.85 1.27
CA MET A 277 8.72 6.17 2.62
C MET A 277 7.22 5.89 2.76
N LEU A 278 6.40 6.36 1.81
CA LEU A 278 4.96 6.07 1.84
C LEU A 278 4.63 4.60 1.51
N ALA A 279 5.45 3.92 0.72
CA ALA A 279 5.32 2.47 0.54
C ALA A 279 5.50 1.73 1.88
N ALA A 280 6.45 2.14 2.70
CA ALA A 280 6.70 1.49 3.98
C ALA A 280 5.74 1.88 5.10
N THR A 281 5.19 3.10 5.09
CA THR A 281 4.34 3.61 6.16
C THR A 281 2.86 3.32 5.96
N ILE A 282 2.38 3.36 4.71
CA ILE A 282 0.96 3.18 4.39
C ILE A 282 0.70 2.17 3.27
N ALA A 283 1.76 1.64 2.63
CA ALA A 283 1.71 0.75 1.46
C ALA A 283 1.19 1.39 0.17
N VAL A 284 1.42 2.70 0.00
CA VAL A 284 0.84 3.50 -1.10
C VAL A 284 1.90 4.21 -1.96
N GLY A 285 3.16 3.74 -1.96
CA GLY A 285 4.26 4.45 -2.62
C GLY A 285 4.03 4.87 -4.07
N GLY A 286 3.41 4.00 -4.88
CA GLY A 286 3.17 4.28 -6.30
C GLY A 286 2.19 5.41 -6.59
N PHE A 287 1.39 5.84 -5.60
CA PHE A 287 0.54 7.02 -5.71
C PHE A 287 1.33 8.32 -5.66
N ILE A 288 2.55 8.29 -5.14
CA ILE A 288 3.50 9.39 -5.28
C ILE A 288 4.47 9.10 -6.41
N GLY A 289 4.92 7.85 -6.58
CA GLY A 289 5.87 7.48 -7.63
C GLY A 289 5.37 7.80 -9.03
N VAL A 290 4.14 7.40 -9.37
CA VAL A 290 3.58 7.64 -10.72
C VAL A 290 3.34 9.14 -10.97
N PRO A 291 2.60 9.89 -10.13
CA PRO A 291 2.46 11.34 -10.33
C PRO A 291 3.80 12.09 -10.24
N GLY A 292 4.73 11.66 -9.40
CA GLY A 292 6.06 12.25 -9.32
C GLY A 292 6.84 12.09 -10.63
N MET A 293 6.79 10.92 -11.25
CA MET A 293 7.39 10.71 -12.57
C MET A 293 6.70 11.54 -13.66
N ILE A 294 5.37 11.69 -13.60
CA ILE A 294 4.63 12.47 -14.61
C ILE A 294 4.88 13.98 -14.44
N TYR A 295 4.72 14.50 -13.22
CA TYR A 295 4.64 15.94 -12.97
C TYR A 295 5.96 16.59 -12.55
N VAL A 296 6.90 15.81 -12.00
CA VAL A 296 8.23 16.32 -11.59
C VAL A 296 9.29 15.92 -12.62
N VAL A 297 9.31 14.66 -13.04
CA VAL A 297 10.29 14.18 -14.02
C VAL A 297 9.86 14.51 -15.45
N GLY A 298 8.56 14.42 -15.76
CA GLY A 298 8.02 14.65 -17.11
C GLY A 298 7.95 13.40 -17.97
N ALA A 299 7.94 12.21 -17.37
CA ALA A 299 7.68 10.96 -18.09
C ALA A 299 6.20 10.88 -18.50
N SER A 300 5.92 10.22 -19.63
CA SER A 300 4.52 9.96 -20.03
C SER A 300 3.81 9.06 -19.02
N ALA A 301 2.48 9.15 -18.94
CA ALA A 301 1.69 8.35 -17.99
C ALA A 301 1.93 6.83 -18.15
N LEU A 302 2.04 6.36 -19.39
CA LEU A 302 2.33 4.97 -19.72
C LEU A 302 3.72 4.54 -19.22
N VAL A 303 4.75 5.35 -19.45
CA VAL A 303 6.11 5.05 -18.99
C VAL A 303 6.22 5.15 -17.48
N ALA A 304 5.59 6.14 -16.86
CA ALA A 304 5.58 6.31 -15.40
C ALA A 304 4.91 5.12 -14.70
N SER A 305 3.73 4.69 -15.15
CA SER A 305 3.05 3.52 -14.58
C SER A 305 3.87 2.23 -14.76
N ALA A 306 4.46 2.02 -15.94
CA ALA A 306 5.30 0.86 -16.21
C ALA A 306 6.60 0.85 -15.39
N THR A 307 7.24 2.00 -15.25
CA THR A 307 8.50 2.18 -14.50
C THR A 307 8.27 2.06 -13.00
N GLU A 308 7.12 2.51 -12.49
CA GLU A 308 6.73 2.33 -11.08
C GLU A 308 6.69 0.85 -10.69
N LEU A 309 6.33 -0.06 -11.60
CA LEU A 309 6.34 -1.50 -11.29
C LEU A 309 7.75 -2.00 -10.97
N VAL A 310 8.78 -1.45 -11.60
CA VAL A 310 10.19 -1.76 -11.30
C VAL A 310 10.55 -1.26 -9.90
N VAL A 311 10.18 -0.01 -9.58
CA VAL A 311 10.41 0.59 -8.25
C VAL A 311 9.67 -0.22 -7.18
N ALA A 312 8.39 -0.51 -7.40
CA ALA A 312 7.52 -1.29 -6.54
C ALA A 312 8.03 -2.72 -6.29
N PHE A 313 8.59 -3.37 -7.30
CA PHE A 313 9.20 -4.69 -7.14
C PHE A 313 10.39 -4.63 -6.18
N ILE A 314 11.32 -3.70 -6.41
CA ILE A 314 12.55 -3.60 -5.62
C ILE A 314 12.25 -3.14 -4.19
N MET A 315 11.51 -2.04 -4.05
CA MET A 315 11.17 -1.51 -2.72
C MET A 315 10.25 -2.48 -1.96
N GLY A 316 9.33 -3.15 -2.67
CA GLY A 316 8.44 -4.17 -2.11
C GLY A 316 9.23 -5.38 -1.61
N ALA A 317 10.18 -5.89 -2.39
CA ALA A 317 11.06 -6.99 -1.96
C ALA A 317 11.82 -6.61 -0.68
N TRP A 318 12.51 -5.45 -0.70
CA TRP A 318 13.28 -4.97 0.44
C TRP A 318 12.42 -4.76 1.69
N GLY A 319 11.30 -4.07 1.55
CA GLY A 319 10.39 -3.83 2.68
C GLY A 319 9.72 -5.10 3.20
N SER A 320 9.42 -6.07 2.34
CA SER A 320 8.88 -7.37 2.75
C SER A 320 9.87 -8.13 3.62
N ILE A 321 11.16 -8.13 3.24
CA ILE A 321 12.21 -8.74 4.06
C ILE A 321 12.27 -8.03 5.41
N GLN A 322 12.31 -6.70 5.43
CA GLN A 322 12.45 -5.93 6.67
C GLN A 322 11.24 -6.06 7.61
N TRP A 323 10.03 -6.03 7.06
CA TRP A 323 8.80 -6.26 7.82
C TRP A 323 8.65 -7.73 8.25
N GLY A 324 9.13 -8.67 7.44
CA GLY A 324 9.17 -10.09 7.74
C GLY A 324 10.09 -10.42 8.91
N ILE A 325 11.31 -9.86 8.92
CA ILE A 325 12.24 -9.94 10.05
C ILE A 325 11.59 -9.33 11.31
N SER A 326 10.75 -8.31 11.14
CA SER A 326 10.01 -7.69 12.23
C SER A 326 8.80 -8.51 12.70
N GLY A 327 8.47 -9.62 12.04
CA GLY A 327 7.33 -10.47 12.39
C GLY A 327 5.95 -9.81 12.24
N LEU A 328 5.84 -8.74 11.44
CA LEU A 328 4.60 -7.96 11.26
C LEU A 328 3.79 -8.37 10.03
N ILE A 329 4.29 -9.31 9.23
CA ILE A 329 3.59 -9.81 8.04
C ILE A 329 2.66 -10.95 8.43
N ASP A 330 1.36 -10.81 8.17
CA ASP A 330 0.43 -11.95 8.18
C ASP A 330 0.45 -12.59 6.79
N ILE A 331 1.17 -13.72 6.68
CA ILE A 331 1.32 -14.41 5.39
C ILE A 331 -0.01 -15.01 4.90
N ARG A 332 -0.93 -15.39 5.80
CA ARG A 332 -2.20 -16.01 5.43
C ARG A 332 -3.09 -14.99 4.73
N MET A 333 -3.24 -13.81 5.35
CA MET A 333 -3.95 -12.68 4.76
C MET A 333 -3.29 -12.25 3.43
N THR A 334 -1.96 -12.13 3.42
CA THR A 334 -1.19 -11.76 2.22
C THR A 334 -1.45 -12.69 1.04
N LEU A 335 -1.40 -14.01 1.26
CA LEU A 335 -1.61 -15.01 0.22
C LEU A 335 -3.04 -15.03 -0.31
N LEU A 336 -4.04 -14.87 0.54
CA LEU A 336 -5.45 -14.80 0.11
C LEU A 336 -5.71 -13.56 -0.76
N ILE A 337 -5.25 -12.40 -0.32
CA ILE A 337 -5.36 -11.16 -1.11
C ILE A 337 -4.58 -11.30 -2.41
N LEU A 338 -3.40 -11.94 -2.39
CA LEU A 338 -2.60 -12.18 -3.59
C LEU A 338 -3.36 -13.05 -4.58
N ALA A 339 -3.92 -14.18 -4.12
CA ALA A 339 -4.69 -15.10 -4.94
C ALA A 339 -5.86 -14.40 -5.67
N GLY A 340 -6.69 -13.66 -4.93
CA GLY A 340 -7.78 -12.87 -5.55
C GLY A 340 -7.22 -11.82 -6.51
N SER A 341 -6.16 -11.12 -6.11
CA SER A 341 -5.62 -10.00 -6.89
C SER A 341 -4.99 -10.41 -8.21
N LEU A 342 -4.43 -11.61 -8.33
CA LEU A 342 -3.81 -12.08 -9.57
C LEU A 342 -4.87 -12.28 -10.68
N ILE A 343 -6.08 -12.70 -10.29
CA ILE A 343 -7.23 -12.78 -11.19
C ILE A 343 -7.71 -11.36 -11.53
N GLY A 344 -7.92 -10.54 -10.49
CA GLY A 344 -8.41 -9.17 -10.66
C GLY A 344 -7.53 -8.32 -11.56
N VAL A 345 -6.20 -8.39 -11.41
CA VAL A 345 -5.24 -7.60 -12.21
C VAL A 345 -5.38 -7.89 -13.69
N GLN A 346 -5.63 -9.14 -14.07
CA GLN A 346 -5.80 -9.51 -15.47
C GLN A 346 -7.08 -8.90 -16.04
N LEU A 347 -8.19 -9.02 -15.32
CA LEU A 347 -9.47 -8.42 -15.69
C LEU A 347 -9.38 -6.89 -15.79
N GLY A 348 -8.76 -6.24 -14.79
CA GLY A 348 -8.54 -4.80 -14.79
C GLY A 348 -7.66 -4.33 -15.96
N ALA A 349 -6.59 -5.08 -16.26
CA ALA A 349 -5.69 -4.73 -17.36
C ALA A 349 -6.40 -4.85 -18.73
N LEU A 350 -7.27 -5.84 -18.90
CA LEU A 350 -8.13 -5.94 -20.09
C LEU A 350 -9.12 -4.77 -20.17
N GLY A 351 -9.67 -4.33 -19.03
CA GLY A 351 -10.55 -3.17 -18.99
C GLY A 351 -9.92 -1.90 -19.56
N THR A 352 -8.61 -1.69 -19.39
CA THR A 352 -7.93 -0.48 -19.89
C THR A 352 -7.83 -0.40 -21.41
N THR A 353 -7.90 -1.52 -22.13
CA THR A 353 -7.81 -1.50 -23.61
C THR A 353 -9.11 -1.05 -24.27
N TYR A 354 -10.23 -1.05 -23.51
CA TYR A 354 -11.56 -0.75 -24.03
C TYR A 354 -12.17 0.54 -23.43
N VAL A 355 -11.48 1.18 -22.49
CA VAL A 355 -12.01 2.32 -21.73
C VAL A 355 -11.14 3.56 -21.95
N LYS A 356 -11.82 4.70 -22.14
CA LYS A 356 -11.17 6.00 -22.35
C LYS A 356 -10.41 6.46 -21.10
N ASP A 357 -9.28 7.12 -21.32
CA ASP A 357 -8.36 7.59 -20.27
C ASP A 357 -9.03 8.46 -19.18
N TYR A 358 -9.97 9.34 -19.57
CA TYR A 358 -10.68 10.17 -18.60
C TYR A 358 -11.59 9.35 -17.66
N VAL A 359 -12.19 8.26 -18.14
CA VAL A 359 -13.05 7.38 -17.30
C VAL A 359 -12.19 6.66 -16.27
N ILE A 360 -10.99 6.21 -16.66
CA ILE A 360 -10.02 5.60 -15.75
C ILE A 360 -9.69 6.57 -14.61
N LYS A 361 -9.43 7.84 -14.94
CA LYS A 361 -9.14 8.88 -13.95
C LYS A 361 -10.33 9.21 -13.05
N ILE A 362 -11.56 9.25 -13.57
CA ILE A 362 -12.78 9.44 -12.75
C ILE A 362 -12.93 8.31 -11.74
N VAL A 363 -12.81 7.05 -12.19
CA VAL A 363 -12.91 5.87 -11.30
C VAL A 363 -11.84 5.93 -10.22
N MET A 364 -10.59 6.20 -10.60
CA MET A 364 -9.48 6.35 -9.65
C MET A 364 -9.80 7.43 -8.60
N ALA A 365 -10.16 8.64 -9.02
CA ALA A 365 -10.46 9.74 -8.11
C ALA A 365 -11.63 9.42 -7.18
N ALA A 366 -12.73 8.88 -7.71
CA ALA A 366 -13.91 8.53 -6.92
C ALA A 366 -13.56 7.52 -5.82
N VAL A 367 -12.87 6.43 -6.17
CA VAL A 367 -12.48 5.39 -5.22
C VAL A 367 -11.54 5.97 -4.15
N MET A 368 -10.57 6.81 -4.54
CA MET A 368 -9.66 7.45 -3.59
C MET A 368 -10.39 8.34 -2.59
N LEU A 369 -11.29 9.20 -3.07
CA LEU A 369 -12.03 10.13 -2.21
C LEU A 369 -12.99 9.40 -1.28
N ILE A 370 -13.69 8.36 -1.75
CA ILE A 370 -14.58 7.56 -0.91
C ILE A 370 -13.77 6.79 0.15
N VAL A 371 -12.62 6.24 -0.20
CA VAL A 371 -11.74 5.56 0.79
C VAL A 371 -11.14 6.55 1.79
N ALA A 372 -10.90 7.80 1.38
CA ALA A 372 -10.50 8.86 2.30
C ALA A 372 -11.60 9.14 3.34
N VAL A 373 -12.88 9.18 2.93
CA VAL A 373 -14.02 9.27 3.87
C VAL A 373 -14.01 8.08 4.83
N SER A 374 -13.79 6.87 4.32
CA SER A 374 -13.71 5.66 5.16
C SER A 374 -12.64 5.76 6.23
N ARG A 375 -11.42 6.20 5.89
CA ARG A 375 -10.34 6.38 6.87
C ARG A 375 -10.57 7.58 7.80
N GLY A 376 -11.10 8.68 7.27
CA GLY A 376 -11.44 9.88 8.04
C GLY A 376 -12.43 9.57 9.16
N ALA A 377 -13.45 8.75 8.89
CA ALA A 377 -14.42 8.35 9.90
C ALA A 377 -13.81 7.58 11.08
N LYS A 378 -12.69 6.86 10.89
CA LYS A 378 -12.01 6.12 11.97
C LYS A 378 -11.05 6.96 12.81
N VAL A 379 -10.62 8.13 12.30
CA VAL A 379 -9.64 9.00 12.98
C VAL A 379 -10.12 9.44 14.38
N PRO A 380 -11.38 9.89 14.59
CA PRO A 380 -11.86 10.23 15.93
C PRO A 380 -11.79 9.06 16.91
N GLY A 381 -12.13 7.85 16.46
CA GLY A 381 -12.02 6.64 17.30
C GLY A 381 -10.58 6.41 17.77
N TYR A 382 -9.60 6.49 16.87
CA TYR A 382 -8.20 6.32 17.25
C TYR A 382 -7.65 7.46 18.13
N LEU A 383 -8.18 8.69 18.01
CA LEU A 383 -7.82 9.78 18.92
C LEU A 383 -8.36 9.53 20.34
N ALA A 384 -9.56 8.95 20.46
CA ALA A 384 -10.15 8.57 21.74
C ALA A 384 -9.37 7.41 22.38
N ASP A 385 -8.97 6.40 21.58
CA ASP A 385 -8.14 5.28 22.04
C ASP A 385 -6.78 5.75 22.62
N LEU A 386 -6.27 6.90 22.15
CA LEU A 386 -5.01 7.50 22.62
C LEU A 386 -5.20 8.52 23.75
N ASN A 387 -6.43 8.70 24.27
CA ASN A 387 -6.78 9.71 25.26
C ASN A 387 -6.42 11.15 24.83
N LEU A 388 -6.39 11.44 23.51
CA LEU A 388 -6.16 12.78 22.97
C LEU A 388 -7.45 13.61 22.89
N ILE A 389 -8.58 12.93 22.82
CA ILE A 389 -9.92 13.51 22.93
C ILE A 389 -10.72 12.74 24.00
N PRO A 390 -11.80 13.32 24.55
CA PRO A 390 -12.69 12.59 25.46
C PRO A 390 -13.20 11.30 24.84
N GLN A 391 -13.42 10.29 25.67
CA GLN A 391 -13.96 9.00 25.22
C GLN A 391 -15.30 9.20 24.53
N LEU A 392 -15.40 8.70 23.30
CA LEU A 392 -16.60 8.84 22.48
C LEU A 392 -17.72 7.96 23.04
N GLU A 393 -18.95 8.45 22.94
CA GLU A 393 -20.12 7.66 23.25
C GLU A 393 -20.14 6.39 22.36
N LYS A 394 -20.46 5.24 22.94
CA LYS A 394 -20.47 3.94 22.24
C LYS A 394 -21.31 4.00 20.95
N THR A 395 -22.47 4.66 21.00
CA THR A 395 -23.36 4.87 19.87
C THR A 395 -22.67 5.60 18.72
N PHE A 396 -21.96 6.69 19.04
CA PHE A 396 -21.25 7.49 18.05
C PHE A 396 -20.07 6.73 17.42
N THR A 397 -19.31 5.98 18.22
CA THR A 397 -18.23 5.10 17.72
C THR A 397 -18.76 4.02 16.77
N LEU A 398 -19.91 3.42 17.07
CA LEU A 398 -20.56 2.46 16.18
C LEU A 398 -20.97 3.10 14.84
N VAL A 399 -21.57 4.29 14.87
CA VAL A 399 -21.94 5.03 13.65
C VAL A 399 -20.70 5.33 12.79
N LEU A 400 -19.62 5.81 13.39
CA LEU A 400 -18.36 6.06 12.67
C LEU A 400 -17.77 4.79 12.06
N ASN A 401 -17.87 3.66 12.76
CA ASN A 401 -17.42 2.37 12.25
C ASN A 401 -18.24 1.90 11.04
N GLU A 402 -19.56 2.05 11.10
CA GLU A 402 -20.46 1.73 9.99
C GLU A 402 -20.21 2.63 8.78
N ILE A 403 -20.09 3.95 8.98
CA ILE A 403 -19.73 4.89 7.90
C ILE A 403 -18.42 4.47 7.24
N SER A 404 -17.41 4.11 8.05
CA SER A 404 -16.12 3.65 7.54
C SER A 404 -16.24 2.38 6.69
N PHE A 405 -16.98 1.39 7.18
CA PHE A 405 -17.17 0.11 6.52
C PHE A 405 -17.96 0.26 5.21
N TRP A 406 -19.11 0.93 5.26
CA TRP A 406 -19.96 1.12 4.08
C TRP A 406 -19.32 2.01 3.04
N ALA A 407 -18.60 3.07 3.42
CA ALA A 407 -17.84 3.87 2.46
C ALA A 407 -16.82 3.01 1.71
N LEU A 408 -16.10 2.13 2.41
CA LEU A 408 -15.16 1.22 1.75
C LEU A 408 -15.88 0.23 0.82
N MET A 409 -16.98 -0.37 1.27
CA MET A 409 -17.77 -1.29 0.43
C MET A 409 -18.33 -0.60 -0.81
N THR A 410 -18.82 0.63 -0.67
CA THR A 410 -19.24 1.47 -1.79
C THR A 410 -18.08 1.77 -2.73
N ALA A 411 -16.90 2.13 -2.24
CA ALA A 411 -15.73 2.37 -3.08
C ALA A 411 -15.35 1.14 -3.92
N LEU A 412 -15.33 -0.04 -3.28
CA LEU A 412 -15.04 -1.31 -3.94
C LEU A 412 -16.13 -1.73 -4.94
N GLY A 413 -17.41 -1.55 -4.57
CA GLY A 413 -18.55 -1.86 -5.43
C GLY A 413 -18.64 -0.94 -6.65
N VAL A 414 -18.53 0.38 -6.44
CA VAL A 414 -18.52 1.40 -7.51
C VAL A 414 -17.36 1.14 -8.47
N ALA A 415 -16.17 0.83 -7.97
CA ALA A 415 -15.04 0.44 -8.80
C ALA A 415 -15.35 -0.77 -9.68
N GLY A 416 -15.83 -1.86 -9.07
CA GLY A 416 -16.16 -3.08 -9.79
C GLY A 416 -17.21 -2.85 -10.87
N ILE A 417 -18.32 -2.19 -10.53
CA ILE A 417 -19.42 -1.93 -11.45
C ILE A 417 -18.96 -1.05 -12.62
N ILE A 418 -18.32 0.10 -12.34
CA ILE A 418 -17.93 1.01 -13.43
C ILE A 418 -16.93 0.34 -14.36
N ILE A 419 -15.93 -0.37 -13.83
CA ILE A 419 -14.92 -1.05 -14.64
C ILE A 419 -15.57 -2.14 -15.51
N SER A 420 -16.44 -2.98 -14.93
CA SER A 420 -17.15 -4.03 -15.67
C SER A 420 -18.06 -3.45 -16.77
N VAL A 421 -18.87 -2.43 -16.44
CA VAL A 421 -19.78 -1.80 -17.42
C VAL A 421 -18.99 -1.11 -18.54
N ALA A 422 -17.94 -0.37 -18.20
CA ALA A 422 -17.12 0.34 -19.18
C ALA A 422 -16.41 -0.66 -20.11
N MET A 423 -15.91 -1.77 -19.56
CA MET A 423 -15.29 -2.85 -20.35
C MET A 423 -16.31 -3.52 -21.29
N ILE A 424 -17.50 -3.89 -20.80
CA ILE A 424 -18.54 -4.52 -21.63
C ILE A 424 -18.94 -3.59 -22.78
N LYS A 425 -19.18 -2.30 -22.49
CA LYS A 425 -19.54 -1.32 -23.52
C LYS A 425 -18.44 -1.16 -24.57
N GLY A 426 -17.18 -1.06 -24.14
CA GLY A 426 -16.07 -0.93 -25.07
C GLY A 426 -15.83 -2.20 -25.90
N MET A 427 -16.06 -3.39 -25.35
CA MET A 427 -16.01 -4.65 -26.11
C MET A 427 -17.12 -4.75 -27.15
N ILE A 428 -18.36 -4.36 -26.80
CA ILE A 428 -19.48 -4.32 -27.75
C ILE A 428 -19.20 -3.33 -28.88
N GLN A 429 -18.67 -2.14 -28.54
CA GLN A 429 -18.32 -1.13 -29.53
C GLN A 429 -17.23 -1.64 -30.50
N ALA A 430 -16.15 -2.24 -29.98
CA ALA A 430 -15.09 -2.81 -30.81
C ALA A 430 -15.62 -3.92 -31.74
N ARG A 431 -16.50 -4.79 -31.23
CA ARG A 431 -17.13 -5.84 -32.04
C ARG A 431 -18.04 -5.27 -33.15
N ASN A 432 -18.79 -4.21 -32.85
CA ASN A 432 -19.64 -3.55 -33.84
C ASN A 432 -18.81 -2.85 -34.92
N GLU A 433 -17.67 -2.25 -34.55
CA GLU A 433 -16.72 -1.65 -35.51
C GLU A 433 -16.09 -2.72 -36.42
N GLU A 434 -15.68 -3.88 -35.88
CA GLU A 434 -15.19 -5.01 -36.68
C GLU A 434 -16.24 -5.56 -37.65
N GLN A 435 -17.49 -5.70 -37.19
CA GLN A 435 -18.60 -6.17 -38.03
C GLN A 435 -18.96 -5.16 -39.14
N GLY A 436 -18.98 -3.85 -38.83
CA GLY A 436 -19.22 -2.80 -39.82
C GLY A 436 -18.14 -2.72 -40.91
N ILE A 437 -16.88 -2.96 -40.56
CA ILE A 437 -15.76 -3.02 -41.51
C ILE A 437 -15.86 -4.27 -42.40
N GLY A 438 -16.29 -5.41 -41.85
CA GLY A 438 -16.54 -6.63 -42.61
C GLY A 438 -17.64 -6.47 -43.66
N SER A 439 -18.75 -5.84 -43.30
CA SER A 439 -19.85 -5.53 -44.23
C SER A 439 -19.45 -4.52 -45.31
N ALA A 440 -18.66 -3.50 -44.98
CA ALA A 440 -18.19 -2.50 -45.95
C ALA A 440 -17.15 -3.06 -46.96
N LYS A 441 -16.35 -4.06 -46.56
CA LYS A 441 -15.44 -4.77 -47.49
C LYS A 441 -16.19 -5.73 -48.43
N ALA A 442 -17.26 -6.36 -47.96
CA ALA A 442 -18.08 -7.24 -48.79
C ALA A 442 -18.81 -6.49 -49.93
N VAL A 443 -19.21 -5.23 -49.70
CA VAL A 443 -19.90 -4.39 -50.70
C VAL A 443 -18.93 -3.82 -51.77
N LYS A 444 -17.62 -3.78 -51.53
CA LYS A 444 -16.62 -3.29 -52.49
C LYS A 444 -16.04 -4.35 -53.43
N HIS A 445 -16.40 -5.62 -53.24
CA HIS A 445 -15.90 -6.75 -54.04
C HIS A 445 -17.01 -7.53 -54.78
N GLY A 446 -18.26 -7.07 -54.69
CA GLY A 446 -19.34 -7.43 -55.61
C GLY A 446 -19.57 -6.29 -56.58
#